data_AF-A0A257R0P6-F1
#
_entry.id   AF-A0A257R0P6-F1
#
_cell.length_a   1.000
_cell.length_b   1.000
_cell.length_c   1.000
_cell.angle_alpha   90.00
_cell.angle_beta   90.00
_cell.angle_gamma   90.00
#
_symmetry.space_group_name_H-M   'P 1'
#
loop_
_entity.id
_entity.type
_entity.pdbx_description
1 polymer ?
#
loop_
_entity_poly.entity_id
_entity_poly.type
_entity_poly.pdbx_seq_one_letter_code
_entity_poly.pdbx_strand_id
1 'polypeptide(L)'
;LANRANLNIQEVATGEHWLAVDAMALKLVDALKTSDEFIEEQRAHFKLFNVYLHTKQPLRAKLLKPFMNLLQNHWSAGNALRNSANGL
;
A
#
# COMPACT_ATOMS: atom_id res chain seq x y z
N LEU A 1 29.82 7.72 20.32
CA LEU A 1 28.39 7.66 19.95
C LEU A 1 27.83 9.08 20.05
N ALA A 2 27.98 9.91 19.02
CA ALA A 2 27.56 11.32 19.06
C ALA A 2 26.61 11.58 17.89
N ASN A 3 25.41 11.00 17.98
CA ASN A 3 24.37 11.21 16.98
C ASN A 3 23.54 12.42 17.41
N ARG A 4 23.44 13.45 16.55
CA ARG A 4 22.66 14.68 16.75
C ARG A 4 22.97 15.47 18.04
N ALA A 5 24.20 15.98 18.15
CA ALA A 5 24.64 16.81 19.29
C ALA A 5 23.81 18.10 19.52
N ASN A 6 23.07 18.57 18.50
CA ASN A 6 22.28 19.80 18.56
C ASN A 6 20.79 19.56 18.89
N LEU A 7 20.40 18.34 19.26
CA LEU A 7 19.01 18.02 19.59
C LEU A 7 18.73 18.22 21.08
N ASN A 8 17.74 19.04 21.41
CA ASN A 8 17.30 19.27 22.78
C ASN A 8 16.34 18.14 23.22
N ILE A 9 16.87 17.14 23.93
CA ILE A 9 16.10 15.94 24.31
C ILE A 9 14.94 16.29 25.27
N GLN A 10 15.16 17.25 26.17
CA GLN A 10 14.20 17.65 27.19
C GLN A 10 12.94 18.27 26.58
N GLU A 11 13.09 18.95 25.45
CA GLU A 11 11.99 19.59 24.71
C GLU A 11 11.16 18.58 23.91
N VAL A 12 11.78 17.52 23.39
CA VAL A 12 11.13 16.60 22.43
C VAL A 12 10.66 15.28 23.06
N ALA A 13 11.20 14.89 24.21
CA ALA A 13 10.92 13.62 24.89
C ALA A 13 9.72 13.70 25.85
N THR A 14 8.66 14.40 25.46
CA THR A 14 7.45 14.64 26.27
C THR A 14 6.41 13.52 26.13
N GLY A 15 6.55 12.64 25.14
CA GLY A 15 5.56 11.61 24.78
C GLY A 15 4.50 12.09 23.79
N GLU A 16 4.62 13.32 23.30
CA GLU A 16 3.75 13.89 22.29
C GLU A 16 4.07 13.38 20.88
N HIS A 17 3.12 13.53 19.96
CA HIS A 17 3.33 13.26 18.54
C HIS A 17 3.68 14.56 17.82
N TRP A 18 4.80 14.57 17.10
CA TRP A 18 5.23 15.71 16.31
C TRP A 18 4.71 15.60 14.88
N LEU A 19 4.02 16.63 14.39
CA LEU A 19 3.72 16.72 12.96
C LEU A 19 5.01 16.95 12.17
N ALA A 20 5.01 16.59 10.89
CA ALA A 20 6.21 16.60 10.06
C ALA A 20 6.94 17.96 10.05
N VAL A 21 6.19 19.07 9.97
CA VAL A 21 6.74 20.43 9.96
C VAL A 21 7.36 20.78 11.32
N ASP A 22 6.70 20.43 12.42
CA ASP A 22 7.23 20.66 13.78
C ASP A 22 8.48 19.83 14.02
N ALA A 23 8.47 18.56 13.60
CA ALA A 23 9.61 17.67 13.69
C ALA A 23 10.83 18.23 12.94
N MET A 24 10.63 18.90 11.81
CA MET A 24 11.70 19.58 11.09
C MET A 24 12.21 20.80 11.85
N ALA A 25 11.32 21.63 12.41
CA ALA A 25 11.71 22.79 13.22
C ALA A 25 12.49 22.40 14.50
N LEU A 26 12.08 21.31 15.14
CA LEU A 26 12.72 20.71 16.33
C LEU A 26 13.96 19.87 15.99
N LYS A 27 14.35 19.78 14.71
CA LYS A 27 15.50 19.00 14.22
C LYS A 27 15.42 17.50 14.55
N LEU A 28 14.20 16.97 14.64
CA LEU A 28 13.90 15.54 14.79
C LEU A 28 14.01 14.78 13.46
N VAL A 29 13.92 15.49 12.34
CA VAL A 29 14.16 14.96 11.00
C VAL A 29 15.10 15.88 10.24
N ASP A 30 15.84 15.33 9.28
CA ASP A 30 16.83 16.10 8.53
C ASP A 30 16.20 16.85 7.33
N ALA A 31 15.16 16.27 6.72
CA ALA A 31 14.42 16.89 5.61
C ALA A 31 13.02 16.28 5.47
N LEU A 32 12.11 17.05 4.88
CA LEU A 32 10.80 16.58 4.41
C LEU A 32 10.83 16.43 2.91
N LYS A 33 10.51 15.23 2.42
CA LYS A 33 10.45 14.91 0.99
C LYS A 33 9.54 13.70 0.76
N THR A 34 9.11 13.55 -0.48
CA THR A 34 8.33 12.39 -0.92
C THR A 34 9.22 11.16 -1.08
N SER A 35 8.60 9.97 -1.11
CA SER A 35 9.30 8.71 -1.39
C SER A 35 10.03 8.75 -2.72
N ASP A 36 9.41 9.36 -3.73
CA ASP A 36 9.89 9.35 -5.11
C ASP A 36 11.12 10.25 -5.24
N GLU A 37 11.07 11.45 -4.65
CA GLU A 37 12.22 12.36 -4.57
C GLU A 37 13.40 11.70 -3.85
N PHE A 38 13.15 11.05 -2.70
CA PHE A 38 14.21 10.36 -1.97
C PHE A 38 14.86 9.27 -2.82
N ILE A 39 14.07 8.41 -3.46
CA ILE A 39 14.58 7.32 -4.29
C ILE A 39 15.38 7.86 -5.48
N GLU A 40 14.90 8.94 -6.12
CA GLU A 40 15.58 9.57 -7.25
C GLU A 40 16.95 10.14 -6.84
N GLU A 41 17.02 10.86 -5.72
CA GLU A 41 18.28 11.39 -5.18
C GLU A 41 19.27 10.26 -4.85
N GLN A 42 18.80 9.17 -4.23
CA GLN A 42 19.66 8.06 -3.83
C GLN A 42 20.14 7.20 -4.99
N ARG A 43 19.48 7.26 -6.17
CA ARG A 43 19.88 6.52 -7.38
C ARG A 43 21.33 6.77 -7.79
N ALA A 44 21.85 7.98 -7.56
CA ALA A 44 23.21 8.35 -7.91
C ALA A 44 24.27 7.72 -6.97
N HIS A 45 23.87 7.36 -5.76
CA HIS A 45 24.78 6.89 -4.71
C HIS A 45 24.65 5.39 -4.43
N PHE A 46 23.49 4.81 -4.72
CA PHE A 46 23.15 3.43 -4.37
C PHE A 46 22.48 2.69 -5.51
N LYS A 47 22.66 1.37 -5.53
CA LYS A 47 21.93 0.50 -6.45
C LYS A 47 20.53 0.24 -5.91
N LEU A 48 19.52 0.62 -6.69
CA LEU A 48 18.12 0.46 -6.34
C LEU A 48 17.61 -0.94 -6.74
N PHE A 49 16.82 -1.56 -5.86
CA PHE A 49 16.17 -2.84 -6.11
C PHE A 49 14.71 -2.76 -5.70
N ASN A 50 13.85 -3.42 -6.47
CA ASN A 50 12.44 -3.54 -6.15
C ASN A 50 12.15 -4.95 -5.63
N VAL A 51 11.55 -5.05 -4.44
CA VAL A 51 11.26 -6.32 -3.77
C VAL A 51 9.76 -6.43 -3.61
N TYR A 52 9.20 -7.51 -4.14
CA TYR A 52 7.78 -7.81 -4.07
C TYR A 52 7.55 -9.05 -3.23
N LEU A 53 6.60 -8.98 -2.29
CA LEU A 53 6.12 -10.14 -1.57
C LEU A 53 5.09 -10.87 -2.44
N HIS A 54 5.45 -12.04 -2.94
CA HIS A 54 4.49 -12.92 -3.60
C HIS A 54 3.67 -13.68 -2.55
N THR A 55 2.55 -13.08 -2.14
CA THR A 55 1.56 -13.80 -1.33
C THR A 55 0.95 -14.92 -2.16
N LYS A 56 1.33 -16.17 -1.86
CA LYS A 56 0.76 -17.35 -2.54
C LYS A 56 -0.74 -17.39 -2.25
N GLN A 57 -1.57 -17.35 -3.29
CA GLN A 57 -3.00 -17.54 -3.11
C GLN A 57 -3.26 -18.92 -2.48
N PRO A 58 -4.11 -19.01 -1.43
CA PRO A 58 -4.40 -20.28 -0.79
C PRO A 58 -5.01 -21.23 -1.82
N LEU A 59 -4.66 -22.52 -1.75
CA LEU A 59 -5.13 -23.55 -2.68
C LEU A 59 -6.67 -23.56 -2.80
N ARG A 60 -7.36 -23.27 -1.69
CA ARG A 60 -8.82 -23.11 -1.63
C ARG A 60 -9.34 -22.02 -2.57
N ALA A 61 -8.66 -20.87 -2.64
CA ALA A 61 -9.03 -19.79 -3.56
C ALA A 61 -8.81 -20.18 -5.04
N LYS A 62 -7.80 -21.02 -5.32
CA LYS A 62 -7.59 -21.54 -6.69
C LYS A 62 -8.65 -22.55 -7.11
N LEU A 63 -9.20 -23.33 -6.17
CA LEU A 63 -10.25 -24.32 -6.44
C LEU A 63 -11.65 -23.69 -6.51
N LEU A 64 -11.94 -22.72 -5.63
CA LEU A 64 -13.24 -22.06 -5.57
C LEU A 64 -13.50 -21.17 -6.79
N LYS A 65 -12.48 -20.51 -7.35
CA LYS A 65 -12.61 -19.62 -8.53
C LYS A 65 -13.23 -20.30 -9.76
N PRO A 66 -12.71 -21.42 -10.29
CA PRO A 66 -13.30 -22.09 -11.45
C PRO A 66 -14.69 -22.64 -11.16
N PHE A 67 -14.94 -23.11 -9.93
CA PHE A 67 -16.27 -23.56 -9.50
C PHE A 67 -17.29 -22.41 -9.47
N MET A 68 -16.91 -21.25 -8.93
CA MET A 68 -17.76 -20.06 -8.88
C MET A 68 -18.04 -19.49 -10.28
N ASN A 69 -17.05 -19.50 -11.17
CA ASN A 69 -17.24 -19.08 -12.56
C ASN A 69 -18.21 -20.01 -13.31
N LEU A 70 -18.16 -21.33 -13.05
CA LEU A 70 -19.13 -22.28 -13.60
C LEU A 70 -20.53 -22.09 -13.00
N LEU A 71 -20.59 -21.77 -11.70
CA LEU A 71 -21.86 -21.46 -11.04
C LEU A 71 -22.51 -20.17 -11.60
N GLN A 72 -21.71 -19.16 -11.92
CA GLN A 72 -22.21 -17.93 -12.56
C GLN A 72 -22.71 -18.17 -14.00
N ASN A 73 -22.03 -19.04 -14.76
CA ASN A 73 -22.42 -19.36 -16.13
C ASN A 73 -23.73 -20.16 -16.22
N HIS A 74 -24.03 -21.07 -15.29
CA HIS A 74 -25.30 -21.83 -15.33
C HIS A 74 -26.51 -21.09 -14.71
N TRP A 75 -26.31 -20.15 -13.78
CA TRP A 75 -27.41 -19.33 -13.24
C TRP A 75 -27.85 -18.20 -14.18
N SER A 76 -27.01 -17.82 -15.15
CA SER A 76 -27.34 -16.80 -16.18
C SER A 76 -28.16 -17.34 -17.37
N ALA A 77 -28.28 -18.67 -17.52
CA ALA A 77 -29.09 -19.30 -18.58
C ALA A 77 -30.62 -19.20 -18.32
N GLY A 78 -31.05 -19.00 -17.07
CA GLY A 78 -32.48 -18.94 -16.71
C GLY A 78 -33.16 -17.59 -16.99
N ASN A 79 -32.41 -16.49 -17.06
CA ASN A 79 -32.97 -15.15 -17.26
C ASN A 79 -33.11 -14.75 -18.74
N ALA A 80 -32.47 -15.49 -19.66
CA ALA A 80 -32.53 -15.22 -21.10
C ALA A 80 -33.87 -15.64 -21.74
N LEU A 81 -34.63 -16.54 -21.12
CA LEU A 81 -35.91 -17.02 -21.65
C LEU A 81 -37.14 -16.25 -21.14
N ARG A 82 -36.99 -15.28 -20.23
CA ARG A 82 -38.11 -14.48 -19.69
C ARG A 82 -38.32 -13.13 -20.38
N ASN A 83 -37.32 -12.61 -21.10
CA ASN A 83 -37.42 -11.32 -21.82
C ASN A 83 -37.88 -11.46 -23.29
N SER A 84 -38.01 -12.68 -23.81
CA SER A 84 -38.52 -12.90 -25.18
C SER A 84 -40.03 -13.13 -25.27
N ALA A 85 -40.73 -13.30 -24.14
CA ALA A 85 -42.16 -13.62 -24.10
C ALA A 85 -43.09 -12.43 -23.81
N ASN A 86 -42.54 -11.24 -23.55
CA ASN A 86 -43.32 -10.01 -23.32
C ASN A 86 -43.16 -9.00 -24.48
N GLY A 87 -42.84 -9.50 -25.67
CA GLY A 87 -42.59 -8.71 -26.87
C GLY A 87 -43.48 -9.09 -28.03
N LEU A 88 -44.79 -9.23 -27.80
CA LEU A 88 -45.87 -9.09 -28.79
C LEU A 88 -47.12 -8.58 -28.06
#